data_AF-A0A7Y0FQF8-F1
#
_entry.id   AF-A0A7Y0FQF8-F1
#
_cell.length_a   1.000
_cell.length_b   1.000
_cell.length_c   1.000
_cell.angle_alpha   90.00
_cell.angle_beta   90.00
_cell.angle_gamma   90.00
#
_symmetry.space_group_name_H-M   'P 1'
#
loop_
_entity.id
_entity.type
_entity.pdbx_description
1 polymer ?
#
loop_
_entity_poly.entity_id
_entity_poly.type
_entity_poly.pdbx_seq_one_letter_code
_entity_poly.pdbx_strand_id
1 'polypeptide(L)'
;MEDQNTSAHDQKLSEKRAEKQKKANEDSPSEKREMVMHGAKLKCPYAQAPGKLKVTSNEINLQDKLFATKGDGNNMVNLQFKGTCGHPKWPAKNMPPPPCMNVIKLSPWQNLGTSIVQEQTVLVKESFITCDPVANVAVAKPIPKVERILTPEEPKTEIDYKFLVNFRRGNSYKGEYGFDWLRKEYVEPLEKVLYNNSNPPTPIRTKPNGKAEATKTPLCENFEELKTQYRPFARFQKDYYCTWLSIFPIDYPNSPHINGVKLDIEVFEDFKENEKVKKPSEIEIHFECENADVEITPKIAKSIKEAKKGIIIKCKKALSQETAIIVKAVLKDGDKQKTNEQIGKLFIYANNEIKNIDITIVDCLIDDDSSKVLKRKRGSDLEVYLNSKVLNQALIQCKVKAPEDFDLRLYKENGKTLVEKYSLEKASVMKELEISPKKASTRVAGNDIENLEIFRDDLMSLYEKNGTNKNPVRNKNDKNKFMFFTNIFVQMGKKEERFFITKDPAGNESFSIKVINVDAFAYFKTAQPVGNIVVFFTEQTLDNPTIAHEFGHNLGLWHLFDNSPYRFYKGHTDNFMDYSERVRIDVEDSTDKNRNKRLAYYKWQWDEMRKGI
;
A
#
# COMPACT_ATOMS: atom_id res chain seq x y z
N MET A 1 -25.40 -47.37 24.45
CA MET A 1 -25.93 -46.04 24.08
C MET A 1 -25.38 -45.69 22.69
N GLU A 2 -25.77 -46.44 21.67
CA GLU A 2 -25.15 -46.35 20.33
C GLU A 2 -26.11 -45.93 19.21
N ASP A 3 -27.38 -45.63 19.50
CA ASP A 3 -28.41 -45.36 18.47
C ASP A 3 -28.84 -43.88 18.33
N GLN A 4 -28.03 -42.92 18.77
CA GLN A 4 -28.37 -41.48 18.62
C GLN A 4 -27.46 -40.68 17.67
N ASN A 5 -26.31 -41.20 17.23
CA ASN A 5 -25.35 -40.43 16.40
C ASN A 5 -25.42 -40.69 14.89
N THR A 6 -26.12 -41.74 14.43
CA THR A 6 -26.32 -42.01 12.99
C THR A 6 -27.40 -41.09 12.38
N SER A 7 -28.46 -40.77 13.15
CA SER A 7 -29.56 -39.91 12.71
C SER A 7 -29.14 -38.47 12.34
N ALA A 8 -28.24 -37.86 13.12
CA ALA A 8 -27.77 -36.49 12.86
C ALA A 8 -26.79 -36.40 11.67
N HIS A 9 -26.04 -37.48 11.39
CA HIS A 9 -25.14 -37.54 10.23
C HIS A 9 -25.94 -37.71 8.93
N ASP A 10 -26.95 -38.56 8.93
CA ASP A 10 -27.82 -38.80 7.77
C ASP A 10 -28.74 -37.60 7.47
N GLN A 11 -29.20 -36.88 8.50
CA GLN A 11 -29.86 -35.59 8.30
C GLN A 11 -28.93 -34.56 7.63
N LYS A 12 -27.70 -34.37 8.13
CA LYS A 12 -26.74 -33.45 7.50
C LYS A 12 -26.33 -33.87 6.09
N LEU A 13 -26.28 -35.18 5.81
CA LEU A 13 -25.96 -35.69 4.48
C LEU A 13 -27.13 -35.51 3.50
N SER A 14 -28.37 -35.68 3.96
CA SER A 14 -29.57 -35.41 3.16
C SER A 14 -29.78 -33.91 2.91
N GLU A 15 -29.49 -33.06 3.89
CA GLU A 15 -29.47 -31.59 3.73
C GLU A 15 -28.40 -31.16 2.72
N LYS A 16 -27.17 -31.70 2.82
CA LYS A 16 -26.12 -31.42 1.83
C LYS A 16 -26.44 -31.96 0.43
N ARG A 17 -27.13 -33.11 0.32
CA ARG A 17 -27.60 -33.64 -0.98
C ARG A 17 -28.72 -32.78 -1.55
N ALA A 18 -29.68 -32.33 -0.74
CA ALA A 18 -30.73 -31.41 -1.14
C ALA A 18 -30.17 -30.04 -1.54
N GLU A 19 -29.16 -29.53 -0.83
CA GLU A 19 -28.46 -28.27 -1.12
C GLU A 19 -27.61 -28.38 -2.41
N LYS A 20 -26.96 -29.54 -2.63
CA LYS A 20 -26.21 -29.81 -3.87
C LYS A 20 -27.13 -30.05 -5.07
N GLN A 21 -28.32 -30.60 -4.85
CA GLN A 21 -29.35 -30.78 -5.87
C GLN A 21 -30.09 -29.46 -6.17
N LYS A 22 -30.21 -28.55 -5.18
CA LYS A 22 -30.61 -27.15 -5.38
C LYS A 22 -29.58 -26.38 -6.22
N LYS A 23 -28.29 -26.47 -5.88
CA LYS A 23 -27.20 -25.85 -6.64
C LYS A 23 -27.06 -26.42 -8.06
N ALA A 24 -27.23 -27.73 -8.25
CA ALA A 24 -27.22 -28.35 -9.57
C ALA A 24 -28.45 -27.99 -10.43
N ASN A 25 -29.60 -27.71 -9.80
CA ASN A 25 -30.78 -27.19 -10.49
C ASN A 25 -30.67 -25.68 -10.76
N GLU A 26 -29.86 -24.92 -10.02
CA GLU A 26 -29.52 -23.51 -10.28
C GLU A 26 -28.45 -23.37 -11.40
N ASP A 27 -27.57 -24.35 -11.59
CA ASP A 27 -26.56 -24.41 -12.67
C ASP A 27 -27.07 -25.00 -14.01
N SER A 28 -28.38 -25.19 -14.14
CA SER A 28 -29.02 -25.39 -15.45
C SER A 28 -29.24 -24.01 -16.11
N PRO A 29 -29.12 -23.84 -17.45
CA PRO A 29 -29.38 -22.56 -18.14
C PRO A 29 -30.89 -22.20 -18.08
N SER A 30 -31.33 -21.79 -16.89
CA SER A 30 -32.73 -21.65 -16.49
C SER A 30 -33.10 -20.21 -16.13
N GLU A 31 -32.33 -19.22 -16.55
CA GLU A 31 -32.86 -17.87 -16.71
C GLU A 31 -33.21 -17.63 -18.18
N LYS A 32 -34.39 -18.08 -18.61
CA LYS A 32 -35.12 -17.41 -19.73
C LYS A 32 -35.65 -16.04 -19.28
N ARG A 33 -34.86 -15.28 -18.51
CA ARG A 33 -35.24 -13.96 -18.03
C ARG A 33 -34.82 -12.95 -19.08
N GLU A 34 -35.76 -12.10 -19.46
CA GLU A 34 -35.52 -11.07 -20.46
C GLU A 34 -34.59 -10.01 -19.85
N MET A 35 -33.36 -9.92 -20.36
CA MET A 35 -32.42 -8.87 -19.95
C MET A 35 -32.88 -7.50 -20.46
N VAL A 36 -32.62 -6.45 -19.70
CA VAL A 36 -33.06 -5.09 -20.03
C VAL A 36 -32.04 -4.43 -20.95
N MET A 37 -32.48 -3.97 -22.12
CA MET A 37 -31.65 -3.27 -23.08
C MET A 37 -31.87 -1.75 -23.06
N HIS A 38 -30.94 -1.00 -23.65
CA HIS A 38 -31.07 0.43 -23.89
C HIS A 38 -32.38 0.77 -24.62
N GLY A 39 -33.09 1.78 -24.12
CA GLY A 39 -34.39 2.20 -24.63
C GLY A 39 -35.58 1.44 -24.04
N ALA A 40 -35.37 0.54 -23.07
CA ALA A 40 -36.45 -0.17 -22.39
C ALA A 40 -37.50 0.79 -21.80
N LYS A 41 -38.77 0.38 -21.86
CA LYS A 41 -39.89 1.17 -21.31
C LYS A 41 -39.96 0.98 -19.79
N LEU A 42 -39.90 2.09 -19.05
CA LEU A 42 -40.03 2.12 -17.61
C LEU A 42 -41.48 2.43 -17.22
N LYS A 43 -42.02 1.70 -16.24
CA LYS A 43 -43.35 1.96 -15.68
C LYS A 43 -43.21 2.52 -14.27
N CYS A 44 -43.72 3.73 -14.04
CA CYS A 44 -43.91 4.29 -12.70
C CYS A 44 -45.41 4.48 -12.46
N PRO A 45 -45.99 3.98 -11.35
CA PRO A 45 -47.41 4.14 -11.05
C PRO A 45 -47.88 5.59 -10.94
N TYR A 46 -46.96 6.52 -10.65
CA TYR A 46 -47.26 7.93 -10.41
C TYR A 46 -46.82 8.86 -11.55
N ALA A 47 -46.22 8.33 -12.61
CA ALA A 47 -45.84 9.13 -13.78
C ALA A 47 -47.00 9.15 -14.79
N GLN A 48 -47.22 10.31 -15.42
CA GLN A 48 -48.27 10.48 -16.43
C GLN A 48 -48.03 9.65 -17.70
N ALA A 49 -46.78 9.31 -18.01
CA ALA A 49 -46.40 8.53 -19.18
C ALA A 49 -45.27 7.53 -18.84
N PRO A 50 -45.16 6.41 -19.59
CA PRO A 50 -44.02 5.51 -19.49
C PRO A 50 -42.71 6.25 -19.75
N GLY A 51 -41.70 5.96 -18.94
CA GLY A 51 -40.34 6.47 -19.11
C GLY A 51 -39.54 5.63 -20.09
N LYS A 52 -38.36 6.11 -20.46
CA LYS A 52 -37.35 5.33 -21.18
C LYS A 52 -36.08 5.17 -20.34
N LEU A 53 -35.50 3.98 -20.39
CA LEU A 53 -34.20 3.72 -19.79
C LEU A 53 -33.08 4.04 -20.79
N LYS A 54 -32.20 4.96 -20.44
CA LYS A 54 -30.96 5.23 -21.17
C LYS A 54 -29.82 4.52 -20.45
N VAL A 55 -29.16 3.58 -21.12
CA VAL A 55 -27.98 2.89 -20.56
C VAL A 55 -26.76 3.80 -20.71
N THR A 56 -26.07 4.04 -19.60
CA THR A 56 -24.80 4.78 -19.51
C THR A 56 -23.78 4.09 -18.61
N SER A 57 -24.15 2.95 -18.01
CA SER A 57 -23.32 2.22 -17.06
C SER A 57 -22.15 1.48 -17.71
N ASN A 58 -22.26 1.22 -19.02
CA ASN A 58 -21.28 0.47 -19.79
C ASN A 58 -21.26 0.92 -21.27
N GLU A 59 -20.22 0.50 -21.97
CA GLU A 59 -20.01 0.75 -23.40
C GLU A 59 -20.04 -0.54 -24.24
N ILE A 60 -20.33 -1.71 -23.64
CA ILE A 60 -20.28 -3.01 -24.32
C ILE A 60 -21.60 -3.31 -25.01
N ASN A 61 -21.57 -3.41 -26.33
CA ASN A 61 -22.66 -3.96 -27.11
C ASN A 61 -22.60 -5.50 -27.07
N LEU A 62 -23.67 -6.13 -26.58
CA LEU A 62 -23.93 -7.55 -26.81
C LEU A 62 -24.97 -7.63 -27.91
N GLN A 63 -24.66 -8.27 -29.04
CA GLN A 63 -25.57 -8.34 -30.20
C GLN A 63 -26.08 -6.94 -30.64
N ASP A 64 -25.15 -5.99 -30.81
CA ASP A 64 -25.40 -4.59 -31.23
C ASP A 64 -26.31 -3.77 -30.30
N LYS A 65 -26.49 -4.21 -29.05
CA LYS A 65 -27.32 -3.54 -28.06
C LYS A 65 -26.58 -3.38 -26.72
N LEU A 66 -26.70 -2.21 -26.11
CA LEU A 66 -26.27 -1.98 -24.74
C LEU A 66 -27.28 -2.61 -23.77
N PHE A 67 -26.79 -3.36 -22.79
CA PHE A 67 -27.60 -3.92 -21.72
C PHE A 67 -27.48 -3.08 -20.46
N ALA A 68 -28.60 -2.86 -19.78
CA ALA A 68 -28.63 -2.11 -18.55
C ALA A 68 -28.05 -2.91 -17.40
N THR A 69 -27.40 -2.25 -16.46
CA THR A 69 -26.82 -2.86 -15.26
C THR A 69 -27.28 -2.13 -14.00
N LYS A 70 -26.89 -2.63 -12.83
CA LYS A 70 -27.05 -1.93 -11.55
C LYS A 70 -26.50 -0.49 -11.54
N GLY A 71 -25.61 -0.13 -12.47
CA GLY A 71 -25.07 1.21 -12.64
C GLY A 71 -26.05 2.23 -13.25
N ASP A 72 -27.11 1.77 -13.93
CA ASP A 72 -28.08 2.64 -14.64
C ASP A 72 -29.20 3.18 -13.73
N GLY A 73 -28.82 3.66 -12.54
CA GLY A 73 -29.74 4.18 -11.52
C GLY A 73 -29.58 5.68 -11.25
N ASN A 74 -28.98 6.45 -12.16
CA ASN A 74 -28.72 7.88 -11.95
C ASN A 74 -29.90 8.77 -12.39
N ASN A 75 -30.39 9.56 -11.44
CA ASN A 75 -31.67 10.27 -11.40
C ASN A 75 -31.96 11.26 -12.55
N MET A 76 -30.97 11.67 -13.35
CA MET A 76 -31.18 12.65 -14.44
C MET A 76 -30.86 12.10 -15.83
N VAL A 77 -30.16 10.97 -15.93
CA VAL A 77 -29.61 10.49 -17.20
C VAL A 77 -30.24 9.18 -17.62
N ASN A 78 -30.39 8.24 -16.68
CA ASN A 78 -30.84 6.89 -17.00
C ASN A 78 -32.36 6.75 -17.07
N LEU A 79 -33.10 7.35 -16.14
CA LEU A 79 -34.56 7.21 -16.05
C LEU A 79 -35.26 8.44 -16.64
N GLN A 80 -35.63 8.38 -17.90
CA GLN A 80 -36.23 9.50 -18.62
C GLN A 80 -37.76 9.43 -18.59
N PHE A 81 -38.38 9.95 -17.53
CA PHE A 81 -39.82 10.16 -17.45
C PHE A 81 -40.21 11.56 -17.93
N LYS A 82 -41.17 11.65 -18.86
CA LYS A 82 -41.74 12.91 -19.32
C LYS A 82 -43.00 13.25 -18.51
N GLY A 83 -43.23 14.55 -18.26
CA GLY A 83 -44.42 15.04 -17.55
C GLY A 83 -44.22 15.26 -16.04
N THR A 84 -45.33 15.51 -15.35
CA THR A 84 -45.33 15.82 -13.91
C THR A 84 -45.46 14.57 -13.03
N CYS A 85 -44.92 14.63 -11.81
CA CYS A 85 -45.00 13.56 -10.83
C CYS A 85 -46.31 13.61 -10.04
N GLY A 86 -47.14 12.57 -10.16
CA GLY A 86 -48.39 12.42 -9.40
C GLY A 86 -48.22 11.75 -8.03
N HIS A 87 -47.01 11.74 -7.45
CA HIS A 87 -46.80 11.10 -6.15
C HIS A 87 -47.64 11.80 -5.07
N PRO A 88 -48.32 11.07 -4.17
CA PRO A 88 -49.21 11.64 -3.13
C PRO A 88 -48.55 12.63 -2.15
N LYS A 89 -47.23 12.85 -2.25
CA LYS A 89 -46.46 13.79 -1.42
C LYS A 89 -46.42 15.20 -2.03
N TRP A 90 -46.70 15.34 -3.33
CA TRP A 90 -46.66 16.62 -4.06
C TRP A 90 -47.92 17.51 -3.97
N PRO A 91 -49.10 17.07 -3.51
CA PRO A 91 -50.11 18.02 -3.05
C PRO A 91 -49.75 18.48 -1.62
N ALA A 92 -48.57 19.07 -1.44
CA ALA A 92 -48.31 19.94 -0.31
C ALA A 92 -49.00 21.28 -0.61
N LYS A 93 -50.10 21.58 0.11
CA LYS A 93 -50.92 22.81 0.08
C LYS A 93 -50.60 23.77 -1.09
N ASN A 94 -51.31 23.61 -2.21
CA ASN A 94 -51.37 24.55 -3.35
C ASN A 94 -50.15 24.67 -4.28
N MET A 95 -49.26 23.67 -4.36
CA MET A 95 -48.25 23.63 -5.44
C MET A 95 -48.68 22.77 -6.62
N PRO A 96 -48.46 23.21 -7.88
CA PRO A 96 -48.61 22.36 -9.05
C PRO A 96 -47.59 21.20 -8.99
N PRO A 97 -47.95 19.99 -9.45
CA PRO A 97 -47.06 18.83 -9.37
C PRO A 97 -45.77 19.10 -10.16
N PRO A 98 -44.58 18.89 -9.57
CA PRO A 98 -43.32 19.20 -10.22
C PRO A 98 -43.04 18.23 -11.38
N PRO A 99 -42.21 18.61 -12.36
CA PRO A 99 -41.68 17.67 -13.36
C PRO A 99 -41.00 16.48 -12.68
N CYS A 100 -41.29 15.25 -13.13
CA CYS A 100 -40.70 14.03 -12.55
C CYS A 100 -39.16 14.13 -12.43
N MET A 101 -38.48 14.61 -13.47
CA MET A 101 -37.02 14.71 -13.50
C MET A 101 -36.42 15.60 -12.39
N ASN A 102 -37.19 16.52 -11.81
CA ASN A 102 -36.69 17.45 -10.80
C ASN A 102 -36.74 16.89 -9.37
N VAL A 103 -37.37 15.74 -9.17
CA VAL A 103 -37.72 15.20 -7.85
C VAL A 103 -37.38 13.73 -7.66
N ILE A 104 -36.58 13.16 -8.57
CA ILE A 104 -36.18 11.76 -8.50
C ILE A 104 -34.95 11.62 -7.62
N LYS A 105 -35.09 10.98 -6.45
CA LYS A 105 -33.99 10.38 -5.69
C LYS A 105 -34.15 8.87 -5.67
N LEU A 106 -33.31 8.13 -6.39
CA LEU A 106 -33.48 6.67 -6.52
C LEU A 106 -32.77 5.89 -5.42
N SER A 107 -33.39 4.77 -5.01
CA SER A 107 -32.74 3.69 -4.26
C SER A 107 -31.86 2.83 -5.19
N PRO A 108 -31.05 1.90 -4.67
CA PRO A 108 -30.38 0.91 -5.49
C PRO A 108 -31.39 -0.01 -6.22
N TRP A 109 -31.04 -0.44 -7.44
CA TRP A 109 -31.78 -1.47 -8.17
C TRP A 109 -31.90 -2.77 -7.35
N GLN A 110 -33.09 -3.36 -7.37
CA GLN A 110 -33.39 -4.65 -6.75
C GLN A 110 -33.77 -5.68 -7.82
N ASN A 111 -33.67 -6.97 -7.45
CA ASN A 111 -33.98 -8.11 -8.33
C ASN A 111 -33.15 -8.11 -9.62
N LEU A 112 -31.83 -8.07 -9.46
CA LEU A 112 -30.85 -8.10 -10.55
C LEU A 112 -30.76 -9.52 -11.15
N GLY A 113 -30.27 -9.62 -12.39
CA GLY A 113 -29.94 -10.92 -12.98
C GLY A 113 -28.66 -11.51 -12.38
N THR A 114 -28.19 -12.61 -12.96
CA THR A 114 -26.93 -13.27 -12.57
C THR A 114 -25.75 -12.88 -13.46
N SER A 115 -26.00 -12.46 -14.70
CA SER A 115 -24.94 -12.08 -15.65
C SER A 115 -24.25 -10.76 -15.29
N ILE A 116 -22.99 -10.62 -15.71
CA ILE A 116 -22.14 -9.46 -15.41
C ILE A 116 -21.67 -8.83 -16.73
N VAL A 117 -21.79 -7.51 -16.85
CA VAL A 117 -21.25 -6.68 -17.94
C VAL A 117 -20.40 -5.58 -17.31
N GLN A 118 -19.12 -5.48 -17.69
CA GLN A 118 -18.15 -4.54 -17.11
C GLN A 118 -18.19 -4.50 -15.56
N GLU A 119 -18.06 -5.67 -14.92
CA GLU A 119 -18.10 -5.86 -13.45
C GLU A 119 -19.43 -5.49 -12.78
N GLN A 120 -20.47 -5.22 -13.57
CA GLN A 120 -21.79 -4.84 -13.08
C GLN A 120 -22.83 -5.87 -13.46
N THR A 121 -23.63 -6.27 -12.47
CA THR A 121 -24.73 -7.21 -12.66
C THR A 121 -25.81 -6.59 -13.56
N VAL A 122 -26.26 -7.33 -14.56
CA VAL A 122 -27.28 -6.88 -15.53
C VAL A 122 -28.65 -6.73 -14.87
N LEU A 123 -29.45 -5.81 -15.40
CA LEU A 123 -30.88 -5.73 -15.10
C LEU A 123 -31.63 -6.77 -15.93
N VAL A 124 -32.66 -7.33 -15.30
CA VAL A 124 -33.64 -8.23 -15.90
C VAL A 124 -35.02 -7.58 -15.82
N LYS A 125 -35.99 -8.07 -16.59
CA LYS A 125 -37.32 -7.44 -16.72
C LYS A 125 -38.03 -7.24 -15.38
N GLU A 126 -37.78 -8.09 -14.39
CA GLU A 126 -38.35 -7.98 -13.05
C GLU A 126 -37.54 -7.08 -12.10
N SER A 127 -36.42 -6.52 -12.57
CA SER A 127 -35.64 -5.53 -11.81
C SER A 127 -36.46 -4.27 -11.58
N PHE A 128 -36.44 -3.75 -10.35
CA PHE A 128 -37.15 -2.53 -9.99
C PHE A 128 -36.29 -1.61 -9.13
N ILE A 129 -36.66 -0.33 -9.13
CA ILE A 129 -35.98 0.74 -8.41
C ILE A 129 -37.03 1.69 -7.85
N THR A 130 -36.84 2.18 -6.63
CA THR A 130 -37.81 3.07 -5.97
C THR A 130 -37.34 4.51 -6.03
N CYS A 131 -38.29 5.44 -6.16
CA CYS A 131 -38.04 6.87 -6.18
C CYS A 131 -38.55 7.49 -4.87
N ASP A 132 -37.67 8.15 -4.12
CA ASP A 132 -38.01 9.00 -2.98
C ASP A 132 -38.14 10.46 -3.46
N PRO A 133 -39.35 11.06 -3.40
CA PRO A 133 -39.58 12.42 -3.85
C PRO A 133 -39.03 13.46 -2.85
N VAL A 134 -37.75 13.80 -3.00
CA VAL A 134 -37.06 14.92 -2.33
C VAL A 134 -36.20 15.69 -3.36
N ALA A 135 -35.88 16.96 -3.07
CA ALA A 135 -35.02 17.77 -3.94
C ALA A 135 -33.65 17.09 -4.16
N ASN A 136 -33.21 17.01 -5.40
CA ASN A 136 -32.06 16.19 -5.82
C ASN A 136 -30.71 16.87 -5.50
N VAL A 137 -29.75 16.11 -4.96
CA VAL A 137 -28.37 16.56 -4.66
C VAL A 137 -27.32 15.59 -5.24
N ALA A 138 -27.71 14.69 -6.14
CA ALA A 138 -26.82 13.63 -6.63
C ALA A 138 -25.93 14.07 -7.81
N VAL A 139 -24.64 13.71 -7.73
CA VAL A 139 -23.63 13.87 -8.79
C VAL A 139 -23.43 12.52 -9.50
N ALA A 140 -23.17 12.55 -10.81
CA ALA A 140 -22.97 11.33 -11.60
C ALA A 140 -21.80 10.48 -11.09
N LYS A 141 -22.03 9.17 -10.90
CA LYS A 141 -20.95 8.23 -10.63
C LYS A 141 -20.16 8.01 -11.93
N PRO A 142 -18.82 8.07 -11.89
CA PRO A 142 -18.00 7.77 -13.07
C PRO A 142 -18.23 6.32 -13.53
N ILE A 143 -18.24 6.12 -14.85
CA ILE A 143 -18.30 4.79 -15.47
C ILE A 143 -17.07 4.01 -14.98
N PRO A 144 -17.23 2.76 -14.47
CA PRO A 144 -16.07 1.92 -14.16
C PRO A 144 -15.21 1.78 -15.42
N LYS A 145 -13.96 2.23 -15.35
CA LYS A 145 -12.98 1.97 -16.41
C LYS A 145 -12.56 0.50 -16.32
N VAL A 146 -13.33 -0.36 -16.97
CA VAL A 146 -12.81 -1.67 -17.37
C VAL A 146 -11.89 -1.43 -18.57
N GLU A 147 -10.71 -2.05 -18.59
CA GLU A 147 -9.87 -2.07 -19.79
C GLU A 147 -10.78 -2.46 -20.98
N ARG A 148 -10.90 -1.50 -21.90
CA ARG A 148 -11.73 -1.56 -23.09
C ARG A 148 -11.54 -2.93 -23.77
N ILE A 149 -12.59 -3.76 -23.89
CA ILE A 149 -12.63 -4.73 -24.98
C ILE A 149 -12.94 -3.94 -26.25
N LEU A 150 -11.98 -3.13 -26.71
CA LEU A 150 -11.60 -3.30 -28.11
C LEU A 150 -11.20 -4.77 -28.14
N THR A 151 -11.65 -5.62 -29.05
CA THR A 151 -10.80 -6.77 -29.37
C THR A 151 -9.47 -6.15 -29.81
N PRO A 152 -8.42 -6.10 -28.97
CA PRO A 152 -7.12 -5.87 -29.54
C PRO A 152 -6.93 -7.12 -30.39
N GLU A 153 -6.36 -7.01 -31.58
CA GLU A 153 -5.80 -8.22 -32.18
C GLU A 153 -4.96 -8.88 -31.08
N GLU A 154 -5.29 -10.13 -30.71
CA GLU A 154 -4.56 -10.81 -29.64
C GLU A 154 -3.06 -10.69 -29.98
N PRO A 155 -2.20 -10.33 -29.01
CA PRO A 155 -0.79 -10.09 -29.29
C PRO A 155 -0.22 -11.26 -30.07
N LYS A 156 0.45 -10.94 -31.17
CA LYS A 156 0.90 -11.90 -32.17
C LYS A 156 1.67 -13.05 -31.52
N THR A 157 1.32 -14.29 -31.86
CA THR A 157 1.88 -15.51 -31.24
C THR A 157 2.23 -16.53 -32.32
N GLU A 158 3.51 -16.70 -32.59
CA GLU A 158 4.01 -17.58 -33.67
C GLU A 158 5.21 -18.46 -33.26
N ILE A 159 5.84 -18.17 -32.12
CA ILE A 159 6.94 -18.99 -31.59
C ILE A 159 6.34 -20.02 -30.64
N ASP A 160 6.50 -21.29 -30.97
CA ASP A 160 5.95 -22.42 -30.20
C ASP A 160 6.50 -22.51 -28.77
N TYR A 161 7.76 -22.12 -28.58
CA TYR A 161 8.41 -22.11 -27.27
C TYR A 161 7.95 -20.91 -26.43
N LYS A 162 7.23 -21.17 -25.34
CA LYS A 162 6.61 -20.15 -24.49
C LYS A 162 7.53 -19.72 -23.36
N PHE A 163 7.66 -18.41 -23.15
CA PHE A 163 8.36 -17.86 -21.99
C PHE A 163 7.93 -16.44 -21.71
N LEU A 164 8.13 -15.98 -20.47
CA LEU A 164 7.87 -14.60 -20.05
C LEU A 164 9.14 -13.93 -19.56
N VAL A 165 9.22 -12.63 -19.76
CA VAL A 165 10.35 -11.77 -19.40
C VAL A 165 9.90 -10.81 -18.30
N ASN A 166 10.57 -10.93 -17.16
CA ASN A 166 10.36 -10.13 -15.98
C ASN A 166 11.56 -9.24 -15.70
N PHE A 167 11.31 -8.01 -15.26
CA PHE A 167 12.35 -7.10 -14.83
C PHE A 167 12.55 -7.24 -13.32
N ARG A 168 13.81 -7.19 -12.88
CA ARG A 168 14.20 -7.31 -11.47
C ARG A 168 15.27 -6.28 -11.11
N ARG A 169 15.36 -5.98 -9.81
CA ARG A 169 16.47 -5.21 -9.25
C ARG A 169 17.75 -6.02 -9.37
N GLY A 170 18.87 -5.33 -9.57
CA GLY A 170 20.19 -5.94 -9.43
C GLY A 170 20.47 -6.38 -8.00
N ASN A 171 21.28 -7.42 -7.82
CA ASN A 171 21.73 -7.88 -6.50
C ASN A 171 22.45 -6.80 -5.67
N SER A 172 22.99 -5.77 -6.32
CA SER A 172 23.67 -4.64 -5.70
C SER A 172 22.75 -3.46 -5.38
N TYR A 173 21.43 -3.59 -5.56
CA TYR A 173 20.45 -2.53 -5.27
C TYR A 173 20.48 -2.11 -3.80
N LYS A 174 20.54 -0.80 -3.55
CA LYS A 174 20.54 -0.19 -2.23
C LYS A 174 19.49 0.91 -2.07
N GLY A 175 18.53 1.02 -3.00
CA GLY A 175 17.50 2.06 -2.97
C GLY A 175 17.78 3.27 -3.87
N GLU A 176 18.68 3.15 -4.84
CA GLU A 176 19.11 4.25 -5.71
C GLU A 176 17.98 4.86 -6.54
N TYR A 177 17.05 4.02 -6.99
CA TYR A 177 15.91 4.36 -7.84
C TYR A 177 14.68 3.62 -7.34
N GLY A 178 13.48 4.07 -7.72
CA GLY A 178 12.26 3.38 -7.30
C GLY A 178 12.02 2.17 -8.17
N PHE A 179 11.84 1.00 -7.55
CA PHE A 179 11.48 -0.20 -8.27
C PHE A 179 10.53 -1.07 -7.45
N ASP A 180 9.42 -1.47 -8.06
CA ASP A 180 8.40 -2.27 -7.38
C ASP A 180 7.77 -3.31 -8.29
N TRP A 181 7.37 -4.44 -7.71
CA TRP A 181 6.62 -5.50 -8.37
C TRP A 181 5.92 -6.36 -7.34
N LEU A 182 4.79 -6.97 -7.73
CA LEU A 182 4.11 -7.92 -6.86
C LEU A 182 4.96 -9.18 -6.72
N ARG A 183 5.44 -9.43 -5.51
CA ARG A 183 6.27 -10.60 -5.23
C ARG A 183 5.41 -11.82 -4.94
N LYS A 184 5.90 -13.00 -5.32
CA LYS A 184 5.16 -14.25 -5.12
C LYS A 184 4.91 -14.49 -3.64
N GLU A 185 5.91 -14.27 -2.80
CA GLU A 185 5.80 -14.44 -1.35
C GLU A 185 4.76 -13.52 -0.68
N TYR A 186 4.27 -12.48 -1.37
CA TYR A 186 3.22 -11.61 -0.83
C TYR A 186 1.84 -12.24 -0.96
N VAL A 187 1.63 -13.06 -1.98
CA VAL A 187 0.32 -13.65 -2.36
C VAL A 187 0.27 -15.17 -2.20
N GLU A 188 1.42 -15.84 -2.26
CA GLU A 188 1.53 -17.29 -2.13
C GLU A 188 2.12 -17.68 -0.76
N PRO A 189 1.69 -18.82 -0.17
CA PRO A 189 2.21 -19.33 1.09
C PRO A 189 3.63 -19.89 0.92
N LEU A 190 4.62 -19.01 0.79
CA LEU A 190 6.02 -19.36 0.56
C LEU A 190 6.89 -19.13 1.80
N GLU A 191 6.56 -18.08 2.58
CA GLU A 191 7.36 -17.66 3.72
C GLU A 191 6.88 -18.28 5.03
N LYS A 192 7.84 -18.60 5.91
CA LYS A 192 7.55 -19.20 7.20
C LYS A 192 7.30 -18.12 8.24
N VAL A 193 6.06 -18.03 8.72
CA VAL A 193 5.62 -17.07 9.75
C VAL A 193 5.18 -17.83 11.00
N LEU A 194 5.58 -17.34 12.17
CA LEU A 194 5.28 -17.97 13.47
C LEU A 194 4.06 -17.33 14.15
N TYR A 195 3.99 -16.01 14.16
CA TYR A 195 2.97 -15.23 14.88
C TYR A 195 2.29 -14.25 13.94
N ASN A 196 1.02 -13.95 14.20
CA ASN A 196 0.31 -12.87 13.52
C ASN A 196 0.66 -11.49 14.08
N ASN A 197 0.12 -10.46 13.44
CA ASN A 197 0.29 -9.06 13.84
C ASN A 197 -0.67 -8.60 14.96
N SER A 198 -1.37 -9.51 15.64
CA SER A 198 -2.28 -9.15 16.74
C SER A 198 -1.52 -8.53 17.92
N ASN A 199 -2.23 -7.82 18.79
CA ASN A 199 -1.66 -7.28 20.03
C ASN A 199 -2.48 -7.76 21.24
N PRO A 200 -2.00 -8.72 22.05
CA PRO A 200 -0.71 -9.40 21.92
C PRO A 200 -0.67 -10.33 20.69
N PRO A 201 0.53 -10.61 20.13
CA PRO A 201 0.66 -11.55 19.03
C PRO A 201 0.16 -12.95 19.38
N THR A 202 -0.43 -13.65 18.42
CA THR A 202 -0.84 -15.05 18.60
C THR A 202 -0.16 -15.93 17.56
N PRO A 203 0.20 -17.19 17.89
CA PRO A 203 0.73 -18.12 16.90
C PRO A 203 -0.21 -18.26 15.70
N ILE A 204 0.36 -18.34 14.48
CA ILE A 204 -0.41 -18.68 13.27
C ILE A 204 -0.96 -20.10 13.40
N ARG A 205 -0.14 -21.01 13.93
CA ARG A 205 -0.49 -22.38 14.25
C ARG A 205 0.22 -22.80 15.53
N THR A 206 -0.45 -23.63 16.32
CA THR A 206 0.08 -24.18 17.57
C THR A 206 0.21 -25.69 17.43
N LYS A 207 1.35 -26.24 17.85
CA LYS A 207 1.59 -27.68 17.93
C LYS A 207 0.76 -28.29 19.07
N PRO A 208 0.55 -29.62 19.08
CA PRO A 208 -0.13 -30.29 20.19
C PRO A 208 0.50 -30.05 21.57
N ASN A 209 1.79 -29.74 21.63
CA ASN A 209 2.52 -29.41 22.86
C ASN A 209 2.44 -27.93 23.26
N GLY A 210 1.54 -27.14 22.65
CA GLY A 210 1.32 -25.73 22.98
C GLY A 210 2.32 -24.74 22.39
N LYS A 211 3.36 -25.19 21.66
CA LYS A 211 4.37 -24.29 21.06
C LYS A 211 3.94 -23.78 19.68
N ALA A 212 4.35 -22.56 19.33
CA ALA A 212 4.13 -22.00 17.99
C ALA A 212 4.81 -22.84 16.89
N GLU A 213 4.17 -22.91 15.73
CA GLU A 213 4.65 -23.64 14.56
C GLU A 213 4.81 -22.70 13.36
N ALA A 214 6.02 -22.67 12.80
CA ALA A 214 6.31 -21.89 11.61
C ALA A 214 5.51 -22.43 10.43
N THR A 215 4.59 -21.63 9.92
CA THR A 215 3.62 -22.01 8.88
C THR A 215 3.93 -21.25 7.61
N LYS A 216 3.82 -21.92 6.47
CA LYS A 216 3.93 -21.28 5.15
C LYS A 216 2.71 -20.39 4.93
N THR A 217 2.92 -19.08 4.85
CA THR A 217 1.85 -18.07 4.82
C THR A 217 2.20 -16.99 3.80
N PRO A 218 1.22 -16.45 3.03
CA PRO A 218 1.43 -15.24 2.25
C PRO A 218 1.85 -14.09 3.16
N LEU A 219 2.83 -13.29 2.76
CA LEU A 219 3.33 -12.23 3.65
C LEU A 219 2.35 -11.08 3.86
N CYS A 220 1.45 -10.84 2.90
CA CYS A 220 0.39 -9.85 3.01
C CYS A 220 -0.90 -10.55 3.46
N GLU A 221 -1.49 -10.09 4.56
CA GLU A 221 -2.72 -10.65 5.11
C GLU A 221 -3.93 -10.38 4.21
N ASN A 222 -3.96 -9.21 3.55
CA ASN A 222 -5.00 -8.76 2.64
C ASN A 222 -4.45 -8.61 1.20
N PHE A 223 -3.95 -9.74 0.69
CA PHE A 223 -3.22 -9.78 -0.57
C PHE A 223 -4.11 -9.60 -1.81
N GLU A 224 -5.42 -9.84 -1.71
CA GLU A 224 -6.36 -9.57 -2.82
C GLU A 224 -6.51 -8.07 -3.06
N GLU A 225 -6.60 -7.27 -2.00
CA GLU A 225 -6.59 -5.82 -2.07
C GLU A 225 -5.24 -5.30 -2.59
N LEU A 226 -4.12 -5.92 -2.17
CA LEU A 226 -2.79 -5.57 -2.65
C LEU A 226 -2.66 -5.74 -4.17
N LYS A 227 -3.21 -6.80 -4.76
CA LYS A 227 -3.17 -7.05 -6.22
C LYS A 227 -3.74 -5.87 -7.01
N THR A 228 -4.75 -5.17 -6.48
CA THR A 228 -5.38 -4.02 -7.15
C THR A 228 -4.43 -2.84 -7.37
N GLN A 229 -3.31 -2.78 -6.65
CA GLN A 229 -2.29 -1.74 -6.83
C GLN A 229 -1.35 -2.00 -8.01
N TYR A 230 -1.36 -3.22 -8.54
CA TYR A 230 -0.50 -3.64 -9.62
C TYR A 230 -1.32 -3.89 -10.88
N ARG A 231 -0.71 -3.63 -12.03
CA ARG A 231 -1.37 -3.85 -13.32
C ARG A 231 -1.24 -5.31 -13.71
N PRO A 232 -2.35 -6.03 -13.91
CA PRO A 232 -2.28 -7.39 -14.39
C PRO A 232 -1.69 -7.41 -15.79
N PHE A 233 -1.06 -8.52 -16.12
CA PHE A 233 -0.60 -8.86 -17.44
C PHE A 233 -0.81 -10.35 -17.62
N ALA A 234 -1.69 -10.69 -18.55
CA ALA A 234 -2.00 -12.06 -18.89
C ALA A 234 -1.31 -12.43 -20.20
N ARG A 235 -0.49 -13.48 -20.18
CA ARG A 235 0.09 -14.03 -21.42
C ARG A 235 0.32 -15.52 -21.28
N PHE A 236 0.02 -16.27 -22.34
CA PHE A 236 0.09 -17.74 -22.32
C PHE A 236 -0.70 -18.38 -21.18
N GLN A 237 -1.89 -17.84 -20.88
CA GLN A 237 -2.74 -18.29 -19.77
C GLN A 237 -2.05 -18.20 -18.40
N LYS A 238 -1.03 -17.34 -18.26
CA LYS A 238 -0.39 -17.00 -17.01
C LYS A 238 -0.64 -15.53 -16.71
N ASP A 239 -1.21 -15.28 -15.55
CA ASP A 239 -1.32 -13.94 -15.00
C ASP A 239 -0.05 -13.63 -14.22
N TYR A 240 0.53 -12.46 -14.50
CA TYR A 240 1.53 -11.84 -13.65
C TYR A 240 1.23 -10.35 -13.54
N TYR A 241 2.04 -9.66 -12.74
CA TYR A 241 1.84 -8.24 -12.49
C TYR A 241 3.02 -7.44 -13.01
N CYS A 242 2.71 -6.35 -13.71
CA CYS A 242 3.72 -5.48 -14.29
C CYS A 242 4.60 -4.86 -13.21
N THR A 243 5.87 -4.72 -13.54
CA THR A 243 6.87 -4.04 -12.72
C THR A 243 6.75 -2.52 -12.92
N TRP A 244 7.19 -1.75 -11.92
CA TRP A 244 7.27 -0.30 -11.94
C TRP A 244 8.69 0.18 -11.74
N LEU A 245 9.09 1.19 -12.50
CA LEU A 245 10.35 1.89 -12.39
C LEU A 245 10.12 3.39 -12.23
N SER A 246 10.78 3.99 -11.24
CA SER A 246 10.79 5.43 -10.98
C SER A 246 12.22 5.94 -11.04
N ILE A 247 12.51 6.79 -12.02
CA ILE A 247 13.85 7.34 -12.29
C ILE A 247 13.77 8.80 -12.72
N PHE A 248 14.76 9.60 -12.33
CA PHE A 248 14.95 10.96 -12.81
C PHE A 248 15.30 11.00 -14.30
N PRO A 249 14.87 12.05 -15.03
CA PRO A 249 15.33 12.27 -16.38
C PRO A 249 16.76 12.82 -16.37
N ILE A 250 17.49 12.62 -17.48
CA ILE A 250 18.90 13.00 -17.63
C ILE A 250 19.08 14.52 -17.65
N ASP A 251 18.11 15.23 -18.21
CA ASP A 251 18.08 16.69 -18.28
C ASP A 251 17.71 17.37 -16.94
N TYR A 252 17.38 16.58 -15.90
CA TYR A 252 17.22 17.12 -14.55
C TYR A 252 18.58 17.61 -14.01
N PRO A 253 18.66 18.81 -13.40
CA PRO A 253 19.90 19.33 -12.84
C PRO A 253 20.54 18.35 -11.85
N ASN A 254 21.81 18.00 -12.08
CA ASN A 254 22.54 17.00 -11.28
C ASN A 254 21.80 15.66 -11.14
N SER A 255 21.14 15.20 -12.22
CA SER A 255 20.35 13.97 -12.22
C SER A 255 21.10 12.79 -11.59
N PRO A 256 20.55 12.14 -10.56
CA PRO A 256 21.17 10.97 -9.94
C PRO A 256 21.24 9.78 -10.91
N HIS A 257 20.45 9.81 -12.00
CA HIS A 257 20.35 8.74 -12.99
C HIS A 257 20.87 9.15 -14.37
N ILE A 258 21.83 10.08 -14.43
CA ILE A 258 22.47 10.51 -15.68
C ILE A 258 23.04 9.34 -16.51
N ASN A 259 23.52 8.30 -15.82
CA ASN A 259 24.07 7.09 -16.44
C ASN A 259 23.01 6.00 -16.70
N GLY A 260 21.74 6.28 -16.39
CA GLY A 260 20.66 5.30 -16.40
C GLY A 260 20.71 4.34 -15.22
N VAL A 261 19.72 3.46 -15.18
CA VAL A 261 19.61 2.41 -14.16
C VAL A 261 19.71 1.04 -14.81
N LYS A 262 20.48 0.15 -14.18
CA LYS A 262 20.59 -1.24 -14.62
C LYS A 262 19.51 -2.08 -13.94
N LEU A 263 18.72 -2.79 -14.76
CA LEU A 263 17.77 -3.81 -14.32
C LEU A 263 18.24 -5.19 -14.79
N ASP A 264 18.00 -6.18 -13.94
CA ASP A 264 18.21 -7.59 -14.27
C ASP A 264 16.97 -8.16 -14.98
N ILE A 265 17.20 -9.15 -15.83
CA ILE A 265 16.14 -9.83 -16.59
C ILE A 265 15.99 -11.25 -16.07
N GLU A 266 14.81 -11.55 -15.55
CA GLU A 266 14.38 -12.89 -15.17
C GLU A 266 13.50 -13.47 -16.29
N VAL A 267 13.74 -14.73 -16.65
CA VAL A 267 12.95 -15.42 -17.69
C VAL A 267 12.26 -16.62 -17.08
N PHE A 268 10.93 -16.64 -17.20
CA PHE A 268 10.07 -17.72 -16.74
C PHE A 268 9.73 -18.63 -17.93
N GLU A 269 10.12 -19.90 -17.86
CA GLU A 269 10.03 -20.86 -18.96
C GLU A 269 9.24 -22.14 -18.60
N ASP A 270 8.64 -22.16 -17.40
CA ASP A 270 7.92 -23.32 -16.84
C ASP A 270 6.49 -23.39 -17.37
N PHE A 271 6.37 -23.89 -18.61
CA PHE A 271 5.14 -24.15 -19.33
C PHE A 271 5.08 -25.62 -19.74
N LYS A 272 3.94 -26.28 -19.52
CA LYS A 272 3.75 -27.71 -19.88
C LYS A 272 3.97 -27.95 -21.38
N GLU A 273 3.59 -26.98 -22.20
CA GLU A 273 3.73 -27.03 -23.65
C GLU A 273 5.20 -27.06 -24.09
N ASN A 274 6.12 -26.53 -23.28
CA ASN A 274 7.54 -26.56 -23.58
C ASN A 274 8.17 -27.96 -23.43
N GLU A 275 7.54 -28.90 -22.73
CA GLU A 275 8.07 -30.27 -22.54
C GLU A 275 8.25 -31.01 -23.88
N LYS A 276 7.44 -30.65 -24.88
CA LYS A 276 7.43 -31.29 -26.21
C LYS A 276 8.07 -30.42 -27.29
N VAL A 277 8.56 -29.23 -26.95
CA VAL A 277 9.10 -28.25 -27.90
C VAL A 277 10.58 -28.01 -27.61
N LYS A 278 11.42 -28.13 -28.64
CA LYS A 278 12.85 -27.83 -28.50
C LYS A 278 13.04 -26.31 -28.35
N LYS A 279 13.73 -25.89 -27.28
CA LYS A 279 14.11 -24.49 -27.07
C LYS A 279 14.95 -23.97 -28.23
N PRO A 280 14.53 -22.91 -28.93
CA PRO A 280 15.32 -22.30 -29.99
C PRO A 280 16.59 -21.64 -29.42
N SER A 281 17.71 -21.77 -30.13
CA SER A 281 19.02 -21.24 -29.71
C SER A 281 19.19 -19.74 -29.96
N GLU A 282 18.47 -19.18 -30.93
CA GLU A 282 18.63 -17.80 -31.44
C GLU A 282 17.33 -17.00 -31.35
N ILE A 283 16.73 -16.94 -30.16
CA ILE A 283 15.61 -16.03 -29.90
C ILE A 283 16.15 -14.66 -29.51
N GLU A 284 15.92 -13.66 -30.37
CA GLU A 284 16.18 -12.27 -30.06
C GLU A 284 15.09 -11.73 -29.13
N ILE A 285 15.50 -10.95 -28.12
CA ILE A 285 14.60 -10.26 -27.19
C ILE A 285 14.66 -8.77 -27.47
N HIS A 286 13.54 -8.22 -27.92
CA HIS A 286 13.40 -6.82 -28.32
C HIS A 286 12.69 -6.07 -27.20
N PHE A 287 13.29 -4.97 -26.75
CA PHE A 287 12.73 -4.06 -25.75
C PHE A 287 12.27 -2.79 -26.45
N GLU A 288 10.97 -2.58 -26.51
CA GLU A 288 10.35 -1.49 -27.26
C GLU A 288 9.63 -0.52 -26.33
N CYS A 289 9.80 0.78 -26.59
CA CYS A 289 9.04 1.83 -25.94
C CYS A 289 8.56 2.80 -27.02
N GLU A 290 7.28 3.15 -26.99
CA GLU A 290 6.70 4.13 -27.93
C GLU A 290 7.23 5.54 -27.67
N ASN A 291 7.60 5.84 -26.42
CA ASN A 291 8.13 7.13 -26.05
C ASN A 291 9.63 7.22 -26.44
N ALA A 292 9.93 8.07 -27.42
CA ALA A 292 11.28 8.27 -27.93
C ALA A 292 12.27 8.86 -26.91
N ASP A 293 11.79 9.43 -25.80
CA ASP A 293 12.62 9.93 -24.70
C ASP A 293 13.09 8.83 -23.75
N VAL A 294 12.60 7.59 -23.91
CA VAL A 294 13.12 6.43 -23.20
C VAL A 294 14.17 5.73 -24.06
N GLU A 295 15.38 5.62 -23.52
CA GLU A 295 16.49 4.89 -24.13
C GLU A 295 16.75 3.59 -23.38
N ILE A 296 16.90 2.49 -24.13
CA ILE A 296 17.08 1.13 -23.59
C ILE A 296 18.34 0.55 -24.22
N THR A 297 19.26 0.05 -23.40
CA THR A 297 20.51 -0.55 -23.86
C THR A 297 20.76 -1.91 -23.21
N PRO A 298 20.89 -3.01 -23.99
CA PRO A 298 20.63 -3.09 -25.42
C PRO A 298 19.12 -2.99 -25.72
N LYS A 299 18.77 -2.40 -26.86
CA LYS A 299 17.38 -2.42 -27.38
C LYS A 299 16.99 -3.82 -27.88
N ILE A 300 17.96 -4.57 -28.39
CA ILE A 300 17.80 -5.95 -28.86
C ILE A 300 18.91 -6.79 -28.23
N ALA A 301 18.55 -7.81 -27.45
CA ALA A 301 19.47 -8.85 -27.02
C ALA A 301 19.37 -10.02 -28.00
N LYS A 302 20.51 -10.54 -28.50
CA LYS A 302 20.55 -11.58 -29.54
C LYS A 302 20.18 -12.97 -29.03
N SER A 303 20.08 -13.14 -27.71
CA SER A 303 19.67 -14.39 -27.08
C SER A 303 19.07 -14.15 -25.69
N ILE A 304 18.34 -15.13 -25.16
CA ILE A 304 17.90 -15.15 -23.76
C ILE A 304 19.10 -15.03 -22.79
N LYS A 305 20.24 -15.65 -23.11
CA LYS A 305 21.46 -15.58 -22.28
C LYS A 305 22.02 -14.15 -22.24
N GLU A 306 21.97 -13.44 -23.35
CA GLU A 306 22.37 -12.04 -23.42
C GLU A 306 21.41 -11.13 -22.66
N ALA A 307 20.09 -11.33 -22.83
CA ALA A 307 19.07 -10.57 -22.10
C ALA A 307 19.27 -10.68 -20.57
N LYS A 308 19.60 -11.88 -20.07
CA LYS A 308 19.91 -12.14 -18.65
C LYS A 308 21.14 -11.38 -18.10
N LYS A 309 21.96 -10.74 -18.95
CA LYS A 309 23.04 -9.83 -18.49
C LYS A 309 22.50 -8.49 -17.95
N GLY A 310 21.21 -8.23 -18.18
CA GLY A 310 20.51 -7.02 -17.77
C GLY A 310 20.44 -5.97 -18.88
N ILE A 311 19.61 -4.97 -18.64
CA ILE A 311 19.44 -3.80 -19.50
C ILE A 311 19.68 -2.52 -18.71
N ILE A 312 20.04 -1.44 -19.41
CA ILE A 312 20.12 -0.09 -18.87
C ILE A 312 18.96 0.72 -19.44
N ILE A 313 18.22 1.40 -18.56
CA ILE A 313 17.12 2.30 -18.93
C ILE A 313 17.49 3.73 -18.56
N LYS A 314 17.24 4.65 -19.47
CA LYS A 314 17.45 6.09 -19.33
C LYS A 314 16.21 6.85 -19.79
N CYS A 315 15.85 7.91 -19.07
CA CYS A 315 14.92 8.92 -19.56
C CYS A 315 15.75 10.11 -20.05
N LYS A 316 15.85 10.31 -21.36
CA LYS A 316 16.58 11.43 -21.96
C LYS A 316 15.95 12.78 -21.60
N LYS A 317 14.63 12.80 -21.47
CA LYS A 317 13.83 13.95 -21.06
C LYS A 317 12.77 13.55 -20.05
N ALA A 318 12.21 14.55 -19.38
CA ALA A 318 11.05 14.43 -18.52
C ALA A 318 9.83 13.80 -19.24
N LEU A 319 9.19 12.85 -18.58
CA LEU A 319 8.00 12.15 -19.02
C LEU A 319 6.78 12.74 -18.30
N SER A 320 5.87 13.37 -19.05
CA SER A 320 4.64 13.97 -18.50
C SER A 320 3.57 12.96 -18.10
N GLN A 321 3.69 11.73 -18.60
CA GLN A 321 2.81 10.62 -18.31
C GLN A 321 3.66 9.35 -18.18
N GLU A 322 3.12 8.38 -17.46
CA GLU A 322 3.68 7.05 -17.42
C GLU A 322 3.82 6.46 -18.83
N THR A 323 4.83 5.62 -19.03
CA THR A 323 5.04 4.94 -20.30
C THR A 323 5.46 3.49 -20.06
N ALA A 324 5.36 2.65 -21.08
CA ALA A 324 5.63 1.23 -20.96
C ALA A 324 6.79 0.82 -21.87
N ILE A 325 7.63 -0.07 -21.34
CA ILE A 325 8.52 -0.90 -22.14
C ILE A 325 7.80 -2.24 -22.34
N ILE A 326 7.61 -2.60 -23.61
CA ILE A 326 7.02 -3.86 -24.05
C ILE A 326 8.14 -4.76 -24.57
N VAL A 327 8.10 -6.02 -24.17
CA VAL A 327 9.08 -7.02 -24.62
C VAL A 327 8.46 -7.89 -25.70
N LYS A 328 9.22 -8.10 -26.79
CA LYS A 328 8.87 -9.01 -27.89
C LYS A 328 9.98 -10.04 -28.06
N ALA A 329 9.60 -11.25 -28.46
CA ALA A 329 10.53 -12.28 -28.88
C ALA A 329 10.46 -12.46 -30.39
N VAL A 330 11.62 -12.52 -31.03
CA VAL A 330 11.77 -12.68 -32.46
C VAL A 330 12.64 -13.90 -32.73
N LEU A 331 12.14 -14.81 -33.57
CA LEU A 331 12.87 -15.96 -34.07
C LEU A 331 12.97 -15.86 -35.59
N LYS A 332 14.20 -15.89 -36.12
CA LYS A 332 14.47 -15.98 -37.56
C LYS A 332 14.47 -17.44 -37.97
N ASP A 333 13.63 -17.79 -38.93
CA ASP A 333 13.43 -19.15 -39.45
C ASP A 333 13.58 -19.10 -40.98
N GLY A 334 14.83 -19.14 -41.45
CA GLY A 334 15.18 -18.83 -42.84
C GLY A 334 14.83 -17.39 -43.20
N ASP A 335 14.06 -17.21 -44.28
CA ASP A 335 13.55 -15.90 -44.71
C ASP A 335 12.29 -15.43 -43.94
N LYS A 336 11.72 -16.29 -43.07
CA LYS A 336 10.52 -15.98 -42.29
C LYS A 336 10.88 -15.54 -40.88
N GLN A 337 10.14 -14.56 -40.37
CA GLN A 337 10.29 -14.07 -39.00
C GLN A 337 9.05 -14.46 -38.19
N LYS A 338 9.23 -15.28 -37.16
CA LYS A 338 8.20 -15.63 -36.19
C LYS A 338 8.31 -14.71 -34.97
N THR A 339 7.19 -14.19 -34.50
CA THR A 339 7.17 -13.23 -33.37
C THR A 339 6.19 -13.63 -32.29
N ASN A 340 6.62 -13.54 -31.03
CA ASN A 340 5.73 -13.50 -29.88
C ASN A 340 5.75 -12.09 -29.28
N GLU A 341 4.65 -11.36 -29.42
CA GLU A 341 4.51 -10.03 -28.83
C GLU A 341 4.04 -10.10 -27.38
N GLN A 342 4.33 -9.02 -26.65
CA GLN A 342 3.95 -8.84 -25.26
C GLN A 342 4.29 -10.09 -24.42
N ILE A 343 5.58 -10.42 -24.37
CA ILE A 343 6.10 -11.48 -23.49
C ILE A 343 6.67 -10.92 -22.18
N GLY A 344 6.64 -9.60 -22.01
CA GLY A 344 7.16 -8.88 -20.85
C GLY A 344 6.67 -7.43 -20.87
N LYS A 345 6.49 -6.82 -19.70
CA LYS A 345 6.06 -5.41 -19.59
C LYS A 345 6.60 -4.76 -18.31
N LEU A 346 7.12 -3.54 -18.46
CA LEU A 346 7.59 -2.67 -17.39
C LEU A 346 6.98 -1.28 -17.57
N PHE A 347 6.43 -0.70 -16.51
CA PHE A 347 5.98 0.68 -16.51
C PHE A 347 7.06 1.60 -15.95
N ILE A 348 7.26 2.74 -16.61
CA ILE A 348 8.07 3.85 -16.12
C ILE A 348 7.12 4.92 -15.60
N TYR A 349 7.31 5.31 -14.35
CA TYR A 349 6.55 6.33 -13.65
C TYR A 349 6.78 7.71 -14.28
N ALA A 350 5.75 8.55 -14.32
CA ALA A 350 5.87 9.92 -14.81
C ALA A 350 6.88 10.71 -13.96
N ASN A 351 7.82 11.40 -14.60
CA ASN A 351 8.97 12.00 -13.90
C ASN A 351 9.24 13.46 -14.28
N ASN A 352 8.23 14.13 -14.86
CA ASN A 352 8.25 15.57 -15.12
C ASN A 352 8.08 16.42 -13.86
N GLU A 353 7.54 15.87 -12.78
CA GLU A 353 7.39 16.56 -11.51
C GLU A 353 8.32 15.94 -10.46
N ILE A 354 9.37 16.67 -10.10
CA ILE A 354 10.26 16.32 -8.99
C ILE A 354 9.88 17.18 -7.78
N LYS A 355 9.57 16.53 -6.66
CA LYS A 355 9.20 17.22 -5.41
C LYS A 355 10.47 17.61 -4.65
N ASN A 356 10.45 18.78 -4.02
CA ASN A 356 11.58 19.27 -3.23
C ASN A 356 11.15 19.56 -1.79
N ILE A 357 11.97 19.14 -0.84
CA ILE A 357 11.75 19.30 0.60
C ILE A 357 12.93 20.05 1.22
N ASP A 358 12.65 21.00 2.11
CA ASP A 358 13.66 21.62 2.96
C ASP A 358 13.60 20.99 4.36
N ILE A 359 14.68 20.41 4.85
CA ILE A 359 14.77 19.81 6.18
C ILE A 359 15.54 20.74 7.10
N THR A 360 14.89 21.22 8.17
CA THR A 360 15.52 21.98 9.24
C THR A 360 15.82 21.06 10.41
N ILE A 361 17.09 21.03 10.83
CA ILE A 361 17.50 20.26 12.01
C ILE A 361 17.47 21.20 13.21
N VAL A 362 16.76 20.80 14.27
CA VAL A 362 16.61 21.57 15.51
C VAL A 362 17.23 20.79 16.67
N ASP A 363 18.32 21.29 17.23
CA ASP A 363 18.97 20.74 18.41
C ASP A 363 18.33 21.31 19.68
N CYS A 364 17.53 20.49 20.37
CA CYS A 364 16.86 20.90 21.60
C CYS A 364 17.85 20.83 22.76
N LEU A 365 18.30 21.99 23.27
CA LEU A 365 19.27 22.04 24.35
C LEU A 365 18.54 22.02 25.70
N ILE A 366 18.94 21.08 26.56
CA ILE A 366 18.42 20.95 27.93
C ILE A 366 19.48 21.29 28.99
N ASP A 367 20.75 21.31 28.58
CA ASP A 367 21.93 21.62 29.38
C ASP A 367 23.06 22.18 28.49
N ASP A 368 24.19 22.55 29.08
CA ASP A 368 25.34 23.12 28.37
C ASP A 368 26.09 22.11 27.48
N ASP A 369 25.92 20.81 27.72
CA ASP A 369 26.59 19.73 26.98
C ASP A 369 25.77 19.22 25.78
N SER A 370 24.48 19.54 25.74
CA SER A 370 23.51 19.06 24.76
C SER A 370 23.99 19.26 23.32
N SER A 371 24.47 20.46 22.97
CA SER A 371 24.93 20.77 21.60
C SER A 371 26.09 19.85 21.17
N LYS A 372 27.05 19.58 22.07
CA LYS A 372 28.18 18.67 21.78
C LYS A 372 27.74 17.22 21.67
N VAL A 373 26.76 16.80 22.46
CA VAL A 373 26.24 15.42 22.47
C VAL A 373 25.43 15.15 21.21
N LEU A 374 24.50 16.04 20.85
CA LEU A 374 23.62 15.89 19.69
C LEU A 374 24.40 15.87 18.37
N LYS A 375 25.43 16.72 18.24
CA LYS A 375 26.35 16.70 17.08
C LYS A 375 27.04 15.34 16.87
N ARG A 376 27.35 14.61 17.94
CA ARG A 376 27.97 13.27 17.88
C ARG A 376 26.97 12.13 17.62
N LYS A 377 25.68 12.37 17.88
CA LYS A 377 24.62 11.34 17.81
C LYS A 377 23.88 11.29 16.47
N ARG A 378 24.08 12.26 15.58
CA ARG A 378 23.52 12.25 14.23
C ARG A 378 24.40 11.44 13.27
N GLY A 379 23.78 10.70 12.37
CA GLY A 379 24.49 10.11 11.23
C GLY A 379 25.14 11.18 10.36
N SER A 380 26.29 10.86 9.77
CA SER A 380 26.92 11.72 8.77
C SER A 380 26.15 11.66 7.45
N ASP A 381 26.24 12.73 6.66
CA ASP A 381 25.79 12.77 5.26
C ASP A 381 24.30 12.43 5.06
N LEU A 382 23.44 12.83 5.99
CA LEU A 382 22.00 12.55 5.96
C LEU A 382 21.34 12.96 4.63
N GLU A 383 21.66 14.15 4.12
CA GLU A 383 21.14 14.64 2.83
C GLU A 383 21.49 13.67 1.69
N VAL A 384 22.76 13.25 1.62
CA VAL A 384 23.25 12.33 0.59
C VAL A 384 22.55 10.98 0.73
N TYR A 385 22.39 10.47 1.94
CA TYR A 385 21.69 9.20 2.16
C TYR A 385 20.21 9.28 1.71
N LEU A 386 19.49 10.32 2.12
CA LEU A 386 18.09 10.53 1.74
C LEU A 386 17.96 10.67 0.21
N ASN A 387 18.78 11.52 -0.41
CA ASN A 387 18.78 11.78 -1.85
C ASN A 387 19.44 10.70 -2.71
N SER A 388 19.91 9.57 -2.14
CA SER A 388 20.55 8.51 -2.94
C SER A 388 20.08 7.10 -2.61
N LYS A 389 19.34 6.90 -1.51
CA LYS A 389 18.86 5.58 -1.07
C LYS A 389 17.39 5.55 -0.68
N VAL A 390 16.76 6.71 -0.47
CA VAL A 390 15.43 6.80 0.15
C VAL A 390 14.45 7.56 -0.74
N LEU A 391 14.64 8.87 -0.89
CA LEU A 391 13.68 9.80 -1.49
C LEU A 391 13.67 9.75 -3.02
N ASN A 392 14.80 9.40 -3.65
CA ASN A 392 14.86 9.23 -5.10
C ASN A 392 13.88 8.18 -5.63
N GLN A 393 13.52 7.21 -4.79
CA GLN A 393 12.55 6.18 -5.16
C GLN A 393 11.19 6.77 -5.53
N ALA A 394 10.83 7.89 -4.90
CA ALA A 394 9.59 8.62 -5.12
C ALA A 394 9.77 9.95 -5.89
N LEU A 395 10.94 10.15 -6.54
CA LEU A 395 11.27 11.40 -7.24
C LEU A 395 11.16 12.65 -6.34
N ILE A 396 11.65 12.50 -5.11
CA ILE A 396 11.75 13.56 -4.12
C ILE A 396 13.24 13.85 -3.91
N GLN A 397 13.61 15.13 -3.83
CA GLN A 397 14.91 15.57 -3.31
C GLN A 397 14.73 16.43 -2.07
N CYS A 398 15.68 16.35 -1.15
CA CYS A 398 15.73 17.19 0.03
C CYS A 398 16.98 18.06 0.08
N LYS A 399 16.88 19.20 0.75
CA LYS A 399 18.01 20.00 1.21
C LYS A 399 18.00 20.06 2.73
N VAL A 400 19.09 19.63 3.36
CA VAL A 400 19.25 19.67 4.82
C VAL A 400 19.95 20.97 5.19
N LYS A 401 19.25 21.81 5.95
CA LYS A 401 19.78 23.08 6.46
C LYS A 401 20.77 22.84 7.60
N ALA A 402 21.62 23.84 7.86
CA ALA A 402 22.49 23.82 9.03
C ALA A 402 21.65 23.63 10.31
N PRO A 403 22.09 22.81 11.28
CA PRO A 403 21.42 22.67 12.55
C PRO A 403 21.32 24.01 13.27
N GLU A 404 20.16 24.29 13.86
CA GLU A 404 19.98 25.40 14.78
C GLU A 404 19.81 24.90 16.22
N ASP A 405 20.39 25.63 17.16
CA ASP A 405 20.29 25.34 18.58
C ASP A 405 19.02 26.01 19.15
N PHE A 406 18.15 25.23 19.78
CA PHE A 406 16.93 25.70 20.44
C PHE A 406 17.00 25.40 21.94
N ASP A 407 17.37 26.41 22.73
CA ASP A 407 17.58 26.27 24.17
C ASP A 407 16.27 26.29 24.95
N LEU A 408 15.88 25.12 25.47
CA LEU A 408 14.63 24.91 26.19
C LEU A 408 14.64 25.52 27.61
N ARG A 409 15.80 26.01 28.09
CA ARG A 409 15.95 26.65 29.40
C ARG A 409 15.57 28.13 29.38
N LEU A 410 15.48 28.74 28.20
CA LEU A 410 15.25 30.18 28.05
C LEU A 410 13.78 30.58 28.10
N TYR A 411 12.87 29.68 27.72
CA TYR A 411 11.47 30.03 27.50
C TYR A 411 10.58 29.45 28.59
N LYS A 412 9.88 30.33 29.32
CA LYS A 412 8.95 29.96 30.38
C LYS A 412 7.50 30.05 29.91
N GLU A 413 6.72 29.00 30.20
CA GLU A 413 5.27 29.00 30.10
C GLU A 413 4.67 28.67 31.48
N ASN A 414 3.73 29.49 31.96
CA ASN A 414 3.16 29.37 33.31
C ASN A 414 4.22 29.32 34.43
N GLY A 415 5.29 30.12 34.28
CA GLY A 415 6.35 30.27 35.27
C GLY A 415 7.43 29.17 35.27
N LYS A 416 7.30 28.14 34.44
CA LYS A 416 8.28 27.04 34.31
C LYS A 416 8.80 26.91 32.89
N THR A 417 10.05 26.51 32.73
CA THR A 417 10.62 26.08 31.44
C THR A 417 10.13 24.68 31.08
N LEU A 418 10.32 24.26 29.82
CA LEU A 418 10.00 22.89 29.42
C LEU A 418 10.89 21.87 30.15
N VAL A 419 12.15 22.24 30.43
CA VAL A 419 13.09 21.45 31.23
C VAL A 419 12.53 21.23 32.63
N GLU A 420 12.14 22.30 33.33
CA GLU A 420 11.57 22.25 34.69
C GLU A 420 10.21 21.53 34.75
N LYS A 421 9.38 21.69 33.72
CA LYS A 421 8.04 21.06 33.66
C LYS A 421 8.13 19.54 33.59
N TYR A 422 9.11 19.02 32.85
CA TYR A 422 9.25 17.59 32.54
C TYR A 422 10.46 16.93 33.21
N SER A 423 11.20 17.64 34.07
CA SER A 423 12.42 17.15 34.71
C SER A 423 13.43 16.56 33.71
N LEU A 424 13.66 17.26 32.59
CA LEU A 424 14.47 16.73 31.47
C LEU A 424 15.95 16.53 31.83
N GLU A 425 16.43 17.24 32.86
CA GLU A 425 17.77 17.17 33.40
C GLU A 425 18.06 15.91 34.23
N LYS A 426 17.02 15.14 34.59
CA LYS A 426 17.19 13.92 35.37
C LYS A 426 17.72 12.78 34.49
N ALA A 427 18.92 12.30 34.83
CA ALA A 427 19.54 11.17 34.17
C ALA A 427 18.70 9.89 34.32
N SER A 428 18.82 8.99 33.33
CA SER A 428 18.28 7.64 33.45
C SER A 428 18.98 6.88 34.59
N VAL A 429 18.24 6.00 35.27
CA VAL A 429 18.75 5.23 36.41
C VAL A 429 18.67 3.74 36.12
N MET A 430 19.68 2.98 36.53
CA MET A 430 19.62 1.52 36.49
C MET A 430 18.83 1.02 37.69
N LYS A 431 17.75 0.29 37.44
CA LYS A 431 16.97 -0.37 38.47
C LYS A 431 17.22 -1.86 38.43
N GLU A 432 17.53 -2.42 39.59
CA GLU A 432 17.70 -3.86 39.78
C GLU A 432 16.48 -4.43 40.51
N LEU A 433 16.05 -5.61 40.09
CA LEU A 433 15.03 -6.38 40.76
C LEU A 433 15.61 -7.76 41.11
N GLU A 434 15.52 -8.14 42.38
CA GLU A 434 15.90 -9.45 42.88
C GLU A 434 14.63 -10.27 43.19
N ILE A 435 14.41 -11.36 42.46
CA ILE A 435 13.39 -12.35 42.80
C ILE A 435 14.08 -13.71 42.77
N SER A 436 14.33 -14.26 43.95
CA SER A 436 15.09 -15.49 44.17
C SER A 436 14.71 -16.61 43.18
N PRO A 437 15.66 -17.22 42.43
CA PRO A 437 17.12 -17.00 42.41
C PRO A 437 17.62 -16.07 41.29
N LYS A 438 16.75 -15.29 40.64
CA LYS A 438 17.06 -14.47 39.45
C LYS A 438 17.24 -12.99 39.79
N LYS A 439 18.29 -12.38 39.23
CA LYS A 439 18.52 -10.93 39.22
C LYS A 439 18.25 -10.40 37.81
N ALA A 440 17.63 -9.25 37.73
CA ALA A 440 17.47 -8.55 36.46
C ALA A 440 17.61 -7.05 36.65
N SER A 441 18.21 -6.38 35.66
CA SER A 441 18.37 -4.94 35.68
C SER A 441 17.77 -4.32 34.41
N THR A 442 17.25 -3.11 34.55
CA THR A 442 16.75 -2.33 33.43
C THR A 442 16.96 -0.84 33.67
N ARG A 443 17.10 -0.08 32.59
CA ARG A 443 17.23 1.37 32.65
C ARG A 443 15.84 1.99 32.75
N VAL A 444 15.67 2.97 33.64
CA VAL A 444 14.41 3.69 33.87
C VAL A 444 14.62 5.18 33.59
N ALA A 445 13.63 5.82 32.97
CA ALA A 445 13.69 7.26 32.69
C ALA A 445 13.63 8.06 33.98
N GLY A 446 14.55 9.05 34.11
CA GLY A 446 14.55 9.97 35.24
C GLY A 446 13.53 11.11 35.10
N ASN A 447 13.07 11.40 33.86
CA ASN A 447 12.14 12.49 33.56
C ASN A 447 10.67 12.15 33.83
N ASP A 448 9.84 13.19 33.85
CA ASP A 448 8.42 13.14 34.19
C ASP A 448 7.51 13.28 32.94
N ILE A 449 7.91 12.68 31.81
CA ILE A 449 7.11 12.70 30.57
C ILE A 449 6.09 11.56 30.57
N GLU A 450 4.94 11.77 31.24
CA GLU A 450 3.87 10.77 31.29
C GLU A 450 3.13 10.60 29.96
N ASN A 451 2.88 11.73 29.28
CA ASN A 451 2.28 11.75 27.96
C ASN A 451 3.19 12.51 27.01
N LEU A 452 3.93 11.73 26.23
CA LEU A 452 4.82 12.20 25.19
C LEU A 452 4.04 13.13 24.18
N GLU A 453 2.73 12.91 23.91
CA GLU A 453 1.97 13.71 22.92
C GLU A 453 1.84 15.15 23.38
N ILE A 454 1.58 15.33 24.67
CA ILE A 454 1.50 16.64 25.31
C ILE A 454 2.87 17.31 25.27
N PHE A 455 3.94 16.57 25.59
CA PHE A 455 5.30 17.10 25.50
C PHE A 455 5.63 17.59 24.08
N ARG A 456 5.29 16.81 23.05
CA ARG A 456 5.46 17.21 21.65
C ARG A 456 4.69 18.48 21.35
N ASP A 457 3.42 18.56 21.71
CA ASP A 457 2.58 19.69 21.39
C ASP A 457 3.04 20.97 22.10
N ASP A 458 3.57 20.86 23.33
CA ASP A 458 4.21 21.97 24.04
C ASP A 458 5.51 22.39 23.37
N LEU A 459 6.39 21.45 23.00
CA LEU A 459 7.64 21.73 22.28
C LEU A 459 7.37 22.45 20.95
N MET A 460 6.37 21.97 20.20
CA MET A 460 5.92 22.59 18.94
C MET A 460 5.44 24.02 19.18
N SER A 461 4.57 24.23 20.17
CA SER A 461 4.02 25.55 20.49
C SER A 461 5.11 26.53 20.93
N LEU A 462 6.09 26.04 21.70
CA LEU A 462 7.23 26.82 22.15
C LEU A 462 8.12 27.23 20.98
N TYR A 463 8.40 26.30 20.06
CA TYR A 463 9.22 26.55 18.87
C TYR A 463 8.53 27.48 17.87
N GLU A 464 7.21 27.33 17.64
CA GLU A 464 6.45 28.25 16.77
C GLU A 464 6.52 29.70 17.28
N LYS A 465 6.58 29.91 18.61
CA LYS A 465 6.69 31.25 19.21
C LYS A 465 8.11 31.82 19.20
N ASN A 466 9.11 30.97 19.44
CA ASN A 466 10.46 31.39 19.84
C ASN A 466 11.59 30.90 18.92
N GLY A 467 11.34 29.94 18.03
CA GLY A 467 12.33 29.45 17.08
C GLY A 467 12.78 30.55 16.10
N THR A 468 13.98 30.40 15.54
CA THR A 468 14.69 31.41 14.74
C THR A 468 13.82 32.09 13.68
N ASN A 469 12.97 31.32 13.01
CA ASN A 469 12.10 31.79 11.93
C ASN A 469 10.60 31.69 12.24
N LYS A 470 10.21 31.22 13.44
CA LYS A 470 8.80 31.05 13.85
C LYS A 470 7.95 30.31 12.81
N ASN A 471 8.55 29.31 12.17
CA ASN A 471 7.90 28.57 11.10
C ASN A 471 6.72 27.75 11.65
N PRO A 472 5.64 27.58 10.88
CA PRO A 472 4.57 26.65 11.24
C PRO A 472 5.08 25.21 11.19
N VAL A 473 4.83 24.46 12.26
CA VAL A 473 5.32 23.07 12.40
C VAL A 473 4.17 22.05 12.49
N ARG A 474 2.94 22.50 12.26
CA ARG A 474 1.71 21.67 12.31
C ARG A 474 1.12 21.34 10.94
N ASN A 475 1.72 21.80 9.86
CA ASN A 475 1.21 21.56 8.51
C ASN A 475 1.85 20.31 7.89
N LYS A 476 1.14 19.18 7.91
CA LYS A 476 1.67 17.89 7.43
C LYS A 476 2.16 17.92 5.97
N ASN A 477 1.54 18.75 5.12
CA ASN A 477 1.84 18.82 3.70
C ASN A 477 2.86 19.93 3.38
N ASP A 478 3.43 20.59 4.37
CA ASP A 478 4.43 21.63 4.12
C ASP A 478 5.71 21.03 3.54
N LYS A 479 6.32 21.69 2.56
CA LYS A 479 7.62 21.28 2.03
C LYS A 479 8.78 21.51 3.01
N ASN A 480 8.61 22.40 4.00
CA ASN A 480 9.57 22.56 5.07
C ASN A 480 9.27 21.49 6.12
N LYS A 481 10.20 20.57 6.34
CA LYS A 481 10.12 19.56 7.40
C LYS A 481 11.13 19.87 8.49
N PHE A 482 10.84 19.43 9.71
CA PHE A 482 11.68 19.68 10.87
C PHE A 482 12.05 18.38 11.57
N MET A 483 13.32 18.23 11.93
CA MET A 483 13.83 17.11 12.71
C MET A 483 14.36 17.66 14.03
N PHE A 484 13.59 17.44 15.09
CA PHE A 484 13.96 17.84 16.44
C PHE A 484 14.79 16.71 17.05
N PHE A 485 16.00 17.02 17.49
CA PHE A 485 16.85 16.09 18.21
C PHE A 485 16.93 16.48 19.67
N THR A 486 16.67 15.52 20.55
CA THR A 486 16.79 15.69 22.00
C THR A 486 17.56 14.52 22.59
N ASN A 487 18.50 14.83 23.49
CA ASN A 487 19.41 13.86 24.13
C ASN A 487 18.82 13.28 25.43
N ILE A 488 17.50 13.04 25.46
CA ILE A 488 16.78 12.51 26.62
C ILE A 488 16.33 11.07 26.39
N PHE A 489 16.28 10.29 27.47
CA PHE A 489 15.74 8.93 27.50
C PHE A 489 14.31 8.94 28.00
N VAL A 490 13.34 8.49 27.21
CA VAL A 490 11.92 8.52 27.59
C VAL A 490 11.32 7.12 27.66
N GLN A 491 10.30 6.94 28.50
CA GLN A 491 9.54 5.70 28.65
C GLN A 491 8.05 5.96 28.43
N MET A 492 7.38 5.09 27.67
CA MET A 492 5.94 5.22 27.41
C MET A 492 5.13 4.49 28.47
N GLY A 493 4.22 5.22 29.13
CA GLY A 493 3.25 4.69 30.09
C GLY A 493 3.38 5.33 31.46
N LYS A 494 2.38 5.09 32.33
CA LYS A 494 2.50 5.41 33.76
C LYS A 494 3.80 4.79 34.29
N LYS A 495 4.44 5.40 35.30
CA LYS A 495 5.66 4.94 36.01
C LYS A 495 5.63 3.50 36.56
N GLU A 496 4.62 2.70 36.19
CA GLU A 496 4.52 1.28 36.44
C GLU A 496 5.52 0.53 35.55
N GLU A 497 6.71 0.34 36.10
CA GLU A 497 7.65 -0.67 35.64
C GLU A 497 6.96 -2.03 35.66
N ARG A 498 6.78 -2.61 34.48
CA ARG A 498 6.07 -3.86 34.34
C ARG A 498 7.05 -5.03 34.41
N PHE A 499 7.47 -5.35 35.63
CA PHE A 499 8.15 -6.61 35.93
C PHE A 499 7.11 -7.72 36.06
N PHE A 500 7.20 -8.74 35.20
CA PHE A 500 6.33 -9.91 35.32
C PHE A 500 7.11 -11.21 35.19
N ILE A 501 6.71 -12.19 36.00
CA ILE A 501 7.10 -13.58 35.82
C ILE A 501 6.18 -14.17 34.75
N THR A 502 6.76 -14.57 33.62
CA THR A 502 6.05 -15.35 32.60
C THR A 502 6.30 -16.83 32.85
N LYS A 503 5.27 -17.66 32.68
CA LYS A 503 5.40 -19.12 32.71
C LYS A 503 5.24 -19.65 31.30
N ASP A 504 6.20 -20.44 30.84
CA ASP A 504 6.03 -21.16 29.57
C ASP A 504 4.93 -22.25 29.71
N PRO A 505 4.43 -22.84 28.61
CA PRO A 505 3.45 -23.92 28.67
C PRO A 505 3.92 -25.19 29.40
N ALA A 506 5.22 -25.30 29.69
CA ALA A 506 5.82 -26.39 30.48
C ALA A 506 5.95 -26.02 31.97
N GLY A 507 5.51 -24.81 32.39
CA GLY A 507 5.52 -24.33 33.76
C GLY A 507 6.83 -23.64 34.17
N ASN A 508 7.78 -23.44 33.27
CA ASN A 508 9.05 -22.78 33.58
C ASN A 508 8.88 -21.28 33.70
N GLU A 509 9.36 -20.71 34.81
CA GLU A 509 9.33 -19.28 35.08
C GLU A 509 10.48 -18.55 34.35
N SER A 510 10.14 -17.64 33.46
CA SER A 510 11.04 -16.69 32.82
C SER A 510 10.76 -15.27 33.29
N PHE A 511 11.82 -14.47 33.37
CA PHE A 511 11.71 -13.07 33.77
C PHE A 511 11.40 -12.23 32.54
N SER A 512 10.37 -11.39 32.61
CA SER A 512 10.05 -10.46 31.53
C SER A 512 9.96 -9.04 32.07
N ILE A 513 10.73 -8.14 31.44
CA ILE A 513 10.67 -6.71 31.68
C ILE A 513 9.87 -6.10 30.54
N LYS A 514 8.64 -5.64 30.82
CA LYS A 514 7.88 -4.78 29.91
C LYS A 514 8.13 -3.32 30.24
N VAL A 515 9.38 -2.91 30.19
CA VAL A 515 9.67 -1.49 30.07
C VAL A 515 9.45 -1.16 28.60
N ILE A 516 8.48 -0.29 28.30
CA ILE A 516 8.43 0.31 26.97
C ILE A 516 9.53 1.37 26.97
N ASN A 517 10.76 0.91 26.79
CA ASN A 517 11.86 1.79 26.43
C ASN A 517 11.45 2.43 25.11
N VAL A 518 11.37 3.75 25.10
CA VAL A 518 11.29 4.49 23.86
C VAL A 518 12.73 4.60 23.37
N ASP A 519 13.34 3.48 23.03
CA ASP A 519 14.76 3.41 22.69
C ASP A 519 15.09 4.11 21.36
N ALA A 520 14.15 4.83 20.72
CA ALA A 520 14.51 5.93 19.81
C ALA A 520 13.39 6.85 19.26
N PHE A 521 12.07 6.66 19.47
CA PHE A 521 11.10 7.37 18.61
C PHE A 521 9.83 7.87 19.29
N ALA A 522 9.51 9.16 19.08
CA ALA A 522 8.13 9.57 19.04
C ALA A 522 7.80 10.18 17.67
N TYR A 523 7.66 9.29 16.68
CA TYR A 523 6.43 9.39 15.93
C TYR A 523 5.31 8.81 16.81
N PHE A 524 4.50 9.69 17.34
CA PHE A 524 3.40 9.33 18.20
C PHE A 524 2.49 8.32 17.52
N LYS A 525 2.18 7.22 18.23
CA LYS A 525 1.18 6.21 17.88
C LYS A 525 -0.25 6.79 17.84
N THR A 526 -0.47 7.88 17.13
CA THR A 526 -1.80 8.41 16.83
C THR A 526 -2.04 8.31 15.35
N ALA A 527 -3.24 7.87 14.98
CA ALA A 527 -3.73 7.51 13.65
C ALA A 527 -3.69 8.61 12.55
N GLN A 528 -2.80 9.61 12.62
CA GLN A 528 -2.61 10.64 11.60
C GLN A 528 -1.17 11.20 11.65
N PRO A 529 -0.57 11.60 10.52
CA PRO A 529 0.59 12.50 10.52
C PRO A 529 0.26 13.84 11.15
N VAL A 530 0.90 14.10 12.29
CA VAL A 530 0.75 15.34 13.06
C VAL A 530 1.83 16.32 12.60
N GLY A 531 1.51 17.09 11.57
CA GLY A 531 2.36 18.18 11.09
C GLY A 531 3.60 17.74 10.32
N ASN A 532 4.52 18.69 10.15
CA ASN A 532 5.74 18.58 9.37
C ASN A 532 6.99 18.34 10.25
N ILE A 533 6.82 17.72 11.42
CA ILE A 533 7.94 17.42 12.34
C ILE A 533 8.18 15.93 12.57
N VAL A 534 9.41 15.61 12.98
CA VAL A 534 9.81 14.37 13.64
C VAL A 534 10.61 14.71 14.88
N VAL A 535 10.34 14.04 16.01
CA VAL A 535 11.08 14.23 17.26
C VAL A 535 11.85 12.96 17.60
N PHE A 536 13.17 13.10 17.68
CA PHE A 536 14.11 12.05 18.01
C PHE A 536 14.55 12.17 19.47
N PHE A 537 14.19 11.17 20.26
CA PHE A 537 14.62 11.02 21.65
C PHE A 537 15.76 10.01 21.68
N THR A 538 17.00 10.45 21.93
CA THR A 538 18.12 9.52 21.78
C THR A 538 19.24 9.70 22.80
N GLU A 539 19.47 8.64 23.58
CA GLU A 539 20.73 8.43 24.31
C GLU A 539 21.84 7.88 23.39
N GLN A 540 21.49 7.25 22.26
CA GLN A 540 22.42 6.58 21.37
C GLN A 540 22.66 7.39 20.07
N THR A 541 23.59 6.92 19.24
CA THR A 541 23.77 7.45 17.89
C THR A 541 22.69 6.86 16.98
N LEU A 542 21.96 7.71 16.25
CA LEU A 542 20.96 7.29 15.29
C LEU A 542 21.61 7.07 13.92
N ASP A 543 21.37 5.89 13.34
CA ASP A 543 21.82 5.61 11.99
C ASP A 543 20.85 6.20 10.95
N ASN A 544 21.36 6.46 9.74
CA ASN A 544 20.54 7.04 8.67
C ASN A 544 19.32 6.18 8.26
N PRO A 545 19.39 4.83 8.22
CA PRO A 545 18.22 3.98 7.99
C PRO A 545 17.09 4.21 9.01
N THR A 546 17.45 4.39 10.27
CA THR A 546 16.51 4.71 11.34
C THR A 546 15.87 6.07 11.13
N ILE A 547 16.68 7.10 10.87
CA ILE A 547 16.16 8.46 10.59
C ILE A 547 15.21 8.43 9.38
N ALA A 548 15.55 7.67 8.33
CA ALA A 548 14.71 7.52 7.15
C ALA A 548 13.38 6.80 7.43
N HIS A 549 13.35 5.81 8.32
CA HIS A 549 12.12 5.14 8.76
C HIS A 549 11.15 6.15 9.38
N GLU A 550 11.62 6.92 10.36
CA GLU A 550 10.80 7.94 11.04
C GLU A 550 10.40 9.08 10.10
N PHE A 551 11.30 9.47 9.21
CA PHE A 551 10.99 10.45 8.19
C PHE A 551 9.92 9.94 7.21
N GLY A 552 9.86 8.63 6.95
CA GLY A 552 8.76 8.02 6.19
C GLY A 552 7.39 8.30 6.82
N HIS A 553 7.28 8.28 8.14
CA HIS A 553 6.04 8.66 8.83
C HIS A 553 5.66 10.13 8.59
N ASN A 554 6.65 11.02 8.62
CA ASN A 554 6.44 12.44 8.29
C ASN A 554 5.96 12.68 6.85
N LEU A 555 6.23 11.74 5.94
CA LEU A 555 5.73 11.71 4.57
C LEU A 555 4.41 10.93 4.41
N GLY A 556 3.74 10.62 5.52
CA GLY A 556 2.41 9.99 5.53
C GLY A 556 2.41 8.46 5.53
N LEU A 557 3.58 7.82 5.65
CA LEU A 557 3.66 6.36 5.62
C LEU A 557 3.34 5.73 6.97
N TRP A 558 2.68 4.58 6.94
CA TRP A 558 2.44 3.72 8.11
C TRP A 558 3.39 2.53 8.12
N HIS A 559 3.58 1.95 9.31
CA HIS A 559 4.16 0.62 9.43
C HIS A 559 3.35 -0.37 8.60
N LEU A 560 4.04 -1.27 7.91
CA LEU A 560 3.38 -2.26 7.06
C LEU A 560 2.50 -3.25 7.85
N PHE A 561 2.76 -3.47 9.13
CA PHE A 561 2.07 -4.48 9.96
C PHE A 561 0.95 -3.92 10.84
N ASP A 562 0.69 -2.61 10.76
CA ASP A 562 -0.28 -1.89 11.60
C ASP A 562 -1.35 -1.20 10.73
N ASN A 563 -1.35 0.13 10.64
CA ASN A 563 -2.37 0.94 9.94
C ASN A 563 -2.13 1.09 8.42
N SER A 564 -1.26 0.27 7.83
CA SER A 564 -1.05 0.27 6.38
C SER A 564 -2.31 -0.25 5.65
N PRO A 565 -2.68 0.31 4.49
CA PRO A 565 -3.79 -0.22 3.68
C PRO A 565 -3.56 -1.69 3.27
N TYR A 566 -2.30 -2.13 3.24
CA TYR A 566 -1.90 -3.52 3.00
C TYR A 566 -1.04 -3.99 4.17
N ARG A 567 -1.53 -5.01 4.88
CA ARG A 567 -0.98 -5.44 6.15
C ARG A 567 -0.03 -6.62 5.95
N PHE A 568 1.26 -6.41 6.20
CA PHE A 568 2.29 -7.44 6.08
C PHE A 568 2.71 -7.98 7.44
N TYR A 569 3.19 -9.21 7.51
CA TYR A 569 3.82 -9.72 8.74
C TYR A 569 5.10 -8.95 9.07
N LYS A 570 5.18 -8.43 10.30
CA LYS A 570 6.30 -7.62 10.80
C LYS A 570 7.64 -8.35 10.69
N GLY A 571 8.63 -7.69 10.13
CA GLY A 571 10.02 -8.17 10.05
C GLY A 571 10.24 -9.18 8.92
N HIS A 572 9.45 -9.13 7.86
CA HIS A 572 9.54 -10.04 6.72
C HIS A 572 9.80 -9.37 5.38
N THR A 573 9.72 -8.04 5.29
CA THR A 573 9.91 -7.31 4.02
C THR A 573 11.23 -6.55 4.01
N ASP A 574 11.71 -6.19 2.81
CA ASP A 574 12.81 -5.25 2.59
C ASP A 574 12.31 -3.78 2.56
N ASN A 575 11.11 -3.52 3.06
CA ASN A 575 10.52 -2.19 3.04
C ASN A 575 11.10 -1.31 4.15
N PHE A 576 11.31 -0.02 3.86
CA PHE A 576 11.74 0.94 4.88
C PHE A 576 10.79 1.04 6.07
N MET A 577 9.48 0.89 5.88
CA MET A 577 8.46 0.97 6.94
C MET A 577 8.22 -0.35 7.69
N ASP A 578 9.10 -1.33 7.52
CA ASP A 578 9.10 -2.57 8.30
C ASP A 578 10.17 -2.53 9.41
N TYR A 579 10.16 -3.51 10.30
CA TYR A 579 11.10 -3.58 11.42
C TYR A 579 12.30 -4.48 11.09
N SER A 580 13.40 -4.23 11.79
CA SER A 580 14.60 -5.09 11.80
C SER A 580 14.38 -6.40 12.56
N GLU A 581 13.28 -6.51 13.28
CA GLU A 581 12.94 -7.63 14.17
C GLU A 581 11.58 -8.21 13.81
N ARG A 582 11.48 -9.53 13.91
CA ARG A 582 10.24 -10.28 13.73
C ARG A 582 9.44 -10.34 15.04
N VAL A 583 8.15 -10.62 14.93
CA VAL A 583 7.27 -10.82 16.10
C VAL A 583 7.73 -12.04 16.90
N ARG A 584 7.94 -11.85 18.22
CA ARG A 584 8.36 -12.92 19.14
C ARG A 584 7.64 -12.82 20.46
N ILE A 585 7.18 -13.97 20.95
CA ILE A 585 6.81 -14.21 22.35
C ILE A 585 7.58 -15.48 22.72
N ASP A 586 8.46 -15.39 23.72
CA ASP A 586 9.29 -16.48 24.26
C ASP A 586 10.54 -16.85 23.43
N VAL A 587 11.73 -16.32 23.78
CA VAL A 587 12.94 -17.03 24.27
C VAL A 587 14.02 -15.97 24.58
N GLU A 588 14.64 -16.02 25.77
CA GLU A 588 15.97 -15.42 26.02
C GLU A 588 16.98 -15.97 24.98
N ASP A 589 17.83 -15.11 24.43
CA ASP A 589 18.89 -15.46 23.46
C ASP A 589 18.46 -16.05 22.12
N SER A 590 17.80 -15.26 21.27
CA SER A 590 17.81 -15.61 19.83
C SER A 590 17.84 -14.40 18.91
N THR A 591 18.48 -14.56 17.76
CA THR A 591 18.85 -13.52 16.80
C THR A 591 17.97 -13.54 15.54
N ASP A 592 16.67 -13.87 15.63
CA ASP A 592 15.74 -13.89 14.47
C ASP A 592 15.38 -12.46 14.08
N LYS A 593 16.33 -11.89 13.35
CA LYS A 593 16.23 -10.59 12.69
C LYS A 593 15.47 -10.76 11.39
N ASN A 594 14.85 -9.66 10.96
CA ASN A 594 14.45 -9.54 9.58
C ASN A 594 15.67 -9.82 8.69
N ARG A 595 15.55 -10.85 7.85
CA ARG A 595 16.63 -11.28 6.95
C ARG A 595 16.83 -10.31 5.80
N ASN A 596 15.84 -9.46 5.56
CA ASN A 596 15.86 -8.47 4.51
C ASN A 596 16.43 -7.16 5.04
N LYS A 597 17.31 -6.57 4.25
CA LYS A 597 17.76 -5.20 4.48
C LYS A 597 16.66 -4.25 4.00
N ARG A 598 16.24 -3.32 4.86
CA ARG A 598 15.25 -2.28 4.55
C ARG A 598 15.83 -1.29 3.53
N LEU A 599 15.36 -1.35 2.29
CA LEU A 599 15.97 -0.67 1.14
C LEU A 599 14.95 -0.12 0.15
N ALA A 600 13.67 -0.47 0.25
CA ALA A 600 12.68 -0.14 -0.77
C ALA A 600 11.40 0.46 -0.19
N TYR A 601 10.72 1.24 -1.03
CA TYR A 601 9.31 1.57 -0.87
C TYR A 601 8.51 0.96 -2.02
N TYR A 602 7.25 0.65 -1.76
CA TYR A 602 6.30 0.23 -2.79
C TYR A 602 5.85 1.42 -3.64
N LYS A 603 5.36 1.15 -4.85
CA LYS A 603 4.86 2.19 -5.76
C LYS A 603 3.76 3.04 -5.12
N TRP A 604 2.83 2.42 -4.39
CA TRP A 604 1.77 3.14 -3.69
C TRP A 604 2.29 4.03 -2.55
N GLN A 605 3.43 3.68 -1.94
CA GLN A 605 4.09 4.53 -0.95
C GLN A 605 4.76 5.73 -1.63
N TRP A 606 5.34 5.57 -2.82
CA TRP A 606 5.86 6.71 -3.59
C TRP A 606 4.75 7.74 -3.86
N ASP A 607 3.57 7.26 -4.27
CA ASP A 607 2.42 8.14 -4.48
C ASP A 607 2.01 8.86 -3.20
N GLU A 608 1.99 8.16 -2.05
CA GLU A 608 1.61 8.76 -0.77
C GLU A 608 2.62 9.81 -0.28
N MET A 609 3.91 9.48 -0.35
CA MET A 609 4.99 10.42 0.00
C MET A 609 4.91 11.72 -0.81
N ARG A 610 4.56 11.61 -2.10
CA ARG A 610 4.42 12.77 -2.99
C ARG A 610 3.15 13.59 -2.73
N LYS A 611 2.07 13.00 -2.21
CA LYS A 611 0.87 13.76 -1.81
C LYS A 611 1.12 14.62 -0.57
N GLY A 612 2.07 14.22 0.28
CA GLY A 612 2.47 14.93 1.49
C GLY A 612 3.37 16.15 1.25
N ILE A 613 3.53 16.59 -0.01
CA ILE A 613 4.41 17.68 -0.47
C ILE A 613 3.73 18.47 -1.60
#